data_AF-A0A2E3NT85-F1
#
_entry.id   AF-A0A2E3NT85-F1
#
_cell.length_a   1.000
_cell.length_b   1.000
_cell.length_c   1.000
_cell.angle_alpha   90.00
_cell.angle_beta   90.00
_cell.angle_gamma   90.00
#
_symmetry.space_group_name_H-M   'P 1'
#
loop_
_entity.id
_entity.type
_entity.pdbx_description
1 polymer ?
#
loop_
_entity_poly.entity_id
_entity_poly.type
_entity_poly.pdbx_seq_one_letter_code
_entity_poly.pdbx_strand_id
1 'polypeptide(L)'
;MITVIAGVNGAGKSSVVGAYLRKIGGDYFNPDEYTRYLLATHPDWDLGRANAEAWGYGAQRLEEALALGLNYAFETTLGGQTIINLLVAGAEAGQPVSVFYVGLDSAQLHIDRVAARVSRGGHAIPEDRIRSRYTTSVLNMTRLAECCTRLQVWDNSTPLDAHGHAQPKRLLSTQEASVQFVLQHGMPEWAKPIATASLLRMQRG
;
A
#
# COMPACT_ATOMS: atom_id res chain seq x y z
N MET A 1 15.83 4.60 4.85
CA MET A 1 15.03 3.68 4.02
C MET A 1 13.56 3.97 4.23
N ILE A 2 12.84 4.18 3.13
CA ILE A 2 11.39 4.36 3.13
C ILE A 2 10.73 3.00 2.90
N THR A 3 9.80 2.61 3.78
CA THR A 3 9.02 1.38 3.67
C THR A 3 7.56 1.72 3.41
N VAL A 4 7.02 1.26 2.29
CA VAL A 4 5.66 1.61 1.86
C VAL A 4 4.79 0.37 1.87
N ILE A 5 3.69 0.41 2.62
CA ILE A 5 2.64 -0.62 2.59
C ILE A 5 1.51 -0.07 1.71
N ALA A 6 1.39 -0.57 0.49
CA ALA A 6 0.56 0.00 -0.56
C ALA A 6 -0.57 -0.94 -1.03
N GLY A 7 -1.65 -0.36 -1.55
CA GLY A 7 -2.83 -1.09 -2.02
C GLY A 7 -4.17 -0.50 -1.57
N VAL A 8 -5.23 -0.78 -2.30
CA VAL A 8 -6.54 -0.13 -2.09
C VAL A 8 -7.19 -0.53 -0.76
N ASN A 9 -8.15 0.26 -0.27
CA ASN A 9 -8.95 -0.09 0.90
C ASN A 9 -9.56 -1.50 0.73
N GLY A 10 -9.56 -2.31 1.78
CA GLY A 10 -10.02 -3.71 1.70
C GLY A 10 -8.99 -4.72 1.21
N ALA A 11 -7.81 -4.30 0.71
CA ALA A 11 -6.76 -5.21 0.24
C ALA A 11 -6.19 -6.14 1.33
N GLY A 12 -6.24 -5.73 2.61
CA GLY A 12 -5.63 -6.47 3.72
C GLY A 12 -4.21 -6.03 4.10
N LYS A 13 -3.81 -4.80 3.72
CA LYS A 13 -2.49 -4.21 4.03
C LYS A 13 -2.10 -4.33 5.50
N SER A 14 -2.94 -3.83 6.41
CA SER A 14 -2.66 -3.84 7.84
C SER A 14 -2.68 -5.26 8.42
N SER A 15 -3.56 -6.15 7.93
CA SER A 15 -3.69 -7.53 8.43
C SER A 15 -2.60 -8.47 7.94
N VAL A 16 -2.07 -8.25 6.73
CA VAL A 16 -1.02 -9.10 6.14
C VAL A 16 0.35 -8.52 6.45
N VAL A 17 0.62 -7.30 5.96
CA VAL A 17 1.95 -6.70 6.03
C VAL A 17 2.15 -5.97 7.35
N GLY A 18 1.16 -5.17 7.77
CA GLY A 18 1.24 -4.40 9.02
C GLY A 18 1.42 -5.30 10.24
N ALA A 19 0.65 -6.40 10.32
CA ALA A 19 0.77 -7.39 11.39
C ALA A 19 2.14 -8.08 11.40
N TYR A 20 2.68 -8.42 10.22
CA TYR A 20 4.02 -8.98 10.10
C TYR A 20 5.10 -8.00 10.58
N LEU A 21 5.05 -6.75 10.13
CA LEU A 21 6.02 -5.72 10.54
C LEU A 21 6.02 -5.50 12.05
N ARG A 22 4.84 -5.42 12.69
CA ARG A 22 4.72 -5.31 14.15
C ARG A 22 5.24 -6.53 14.87
N LYS A 23 4.98 -7.74 14.34
CA LYS A 23 5.45 -9.00 14.92
C LYS A 23 6.98 -9.07 14.99
N ILE A 24 7.68 -8.47 14.01
CA ILE A 24 9.15 -8.41 13.99
C ILE A 24 9.72 -7.18 14.72
N GLY A 25 8.89 -6.44 15.48
CA GLY A 25 9.29 -5.28 16.27
C GLY A 25 9.39 -3.96 15.49
N GLY A 26 8.93 -3.93 14.23
CA GLY A 26 8.82 -2.70 13.46
C GLY A 26 7.56 -1.91 13.79
N ASP A 27 7.58 -0.61 13.49
CA ASP A 27 6.39 0.24 13.53
C ASP A 27 6.17 0.93 12.19
N TYR A 28 4.94 1.36 11.92
CA TYR A 28 4.58 2.10 10.71
C TYR A 28 3.42 3.05 10.97
N PHE A 29 3.41 4.16 10.25
CA PHE A 29 2.32 5.12 10.29
C PHE A 29 1.11 4.59 9.49
N ASN A 30 -0.03 4.45 10.14
CA ASN A 30 -1.30 4.12 9.51
C ASN A 30 -2.26 5.32 9.58
N PRO A 31 -2.60 5.96 8.44
CA PRO A 31 -3.51 7.10 8.43
C PRO A 31 -4.87 6.81 9.08
N ASP A 32 -5.45 5.61 8.87
CA ASP A 32 -6.74 5.24 9.45
C ASP A 32 -6.66 5.10 10.98
N GLU A 33 -5.53 4.63 11.53
CA GLU A 33 -5.31 4.57 12.99
C GLU A 33 -5.15 5.97 13.57
N TYR A 34 -4.43 6.85 12.88
CA TYR A 34 -4.21 8.22 13.32
C TYR A 34 -5.49 9.07 13.23
N THR A 35 -6.33 8.89 12.20
CA THR A 35 -7.66 9.50 12.13
C THR A 35 -8.53 9.08 13.32
N ARG A 36 -8.51 7.80 13.72
CA ARG A 36 -9.24 7.35 14.92
C ARG A 36 -8.72 8.01 16.19
N TYR A 37 -7.40 8.12 16.33
CA TYR A 37 -6.77 8.83 17.45
C TYR A 37 -7.20 10.30 17.50
N LEU A 38 -7.21 11.00 16.36
CA LEU A 38 -7.64 12.40 16.27
C LEU A 38 -9.10 12.57 16.68
N LEU A 39 -10.01 11.72 16.19
CA LEU A 39 -11.43 11.74 16.58
C LEU A 39 -11.65 11.46 18.07
N ALA A 40 -10.84 10.58 18.66
CA ALA A 40 -10.93 10.26 20.08
C ALA A 40 -10.39 11.37 20.99
N THR A 41 -9.43 12.16 20.51
CA THR A 41 -8.76 13.23 21.28
C THR A 41 -9.32 14.62 21.01
N HIS A 42 -10.03 14.80 19.90
CA HIS A 42 -10.63 16.06 19.46
C HIS A 42 -12.11 15.82 19.12
N PRO A 43 -13.00 15.74 20.14
CA PRO A 43 -14.41 15.36 19.94
C PRO A 43 -15.19 16.34 19.05
N ASP A 44 -14.71 17.58 18.91
CA ASP A 44 -15.31 18.60 18.04
C ASP A 44 -14.93 18.44 16.56
N TRP A 45 -14.05 17.51 16.22
CA TRP A 45 -13.62 17.31 14.85
C TRP A 45 -14.56 16.36 14.13
N ASP A 46 -14.97 16.75 12.92
CA ASP A 46 -15.57 15.81 11.99
C ASP A 46 -14.51 14.88 11.37
N LEU A 47 -15.00 13.80 10.79
CA LEU A 47 -14.20 12.80 10.10
C LEU A 47 -13.43 13.38 8.89
N GLY A 48 -13.98 14.37 8.19
CA GLY A 48 -13.32 14.99 7.04
C GLY A 48 -12.04 15.70 7.45
N ARG A 49 -12.13 16.52 8.51
CA ARG A 49 -10.99 17.21 9.13
C ARG A 49 -9.96 16.22 9.67
N ALA A 50 -10.39 15.21 10.43
CA ALA A 50 -9.47 14.21 10.98
C ALA A 50 -8.75 13.38 9.89
N ASN A 51 -9.41 13.10 8.77
CA ASN A 51 -8.78 12.46 7.62
C ASN A 51 -7.75 13.38 6.93
N ALA A 52 -8.11 14.67 6.73
CA ALA A 52 -7.23 15.64 6.11
C ALA A 52 -5.94 15.83 6.93
N GLU A 53 -6.07 15.94 8.25
CA GLU A 53 -4.92 16.06 9.15
C GLU A 53 -4.05 14.80 9.18
N ALA A 54 -4.66 13.62 9.26
CA ALA A 54 -3.91 12.38 9.22
C ALA A 54 -3.13 12.19 7.92
N TRP A 55 -3.74 12.60 6.80
CA TRP A 55 -3.07 12.58 5.51
C TRP A 55 -1.92 13.60 5.45
N GLY A 56 -2.15 14.84 5.90
CA GLY A 56 -1.15 15.91 5.94
C GLY A 56 0.06 15.54 6.79
N TYR A 57 -0.19 15.04 8.00
CA TYR A 57 0.85 14.56 8.91
C TYR A 57 1.71 13.46 8.27
N GLY A 58 1.09 12.45 7.65
CA GLY A 58 1.82 11.38 6.97
C GLY A 58 2.66 11.86 5.79
N ALA A 59 2.13 12.79 4.99
CA ALA A 59 2.84 13.38 3.85
C ALA A 59 4.04 14.20 4.31
N GLN A 60 3.87 15.06 5.32
CA GLN A 60 4.95 15.86 5.90
C GLN A 60 6.07 14.96 6.45
N ARG A 61 5.72 13.89 7.16
CA ARG A 61 6.72 12.93 7.66
C ARG A 61 7.49 12.22 6.56
N LEU A 62 6.85 11.94 5.43
CA LEU A 62 7.53 11.40 4.26
C LEU A 62 8.52 12.43 3.70
N GLU A 63 8.11 13.69 3.53
CA GLU A 63 8.97 14.77 3.06
C GLU A 63 10.19 14.96 3.96
N GLU A 64 9.99 15.05 5.28
CA GLU A 64 11.06 15.14 6.27
C GLU A 64 12.02 13.94 6.19
N ALA A 65 11.48 12.73 6.08
CA ALA A 65 12.29 11.52 5.99
C ALA A 65 13.11 11.46 4.69
N LEU A 66 12.56 11.94 3.57
CA LEU A 66 13.28 12.05 2.31
C LEU A 66 14.38 13.12 2.38
N ALA A 67 14.07 14.30 2.93
CA ALA A 67 15.02 15.40 3.03
C ALA A 67 16.21 15.11 3.95
N LEU A 68 15.97 14.36 5.03
CA LEU A 68 16.96 14.06 6.06
C LEU A 68 17.56 12.64 5.93
N GLY A 69 17.18 11.87 4.91
CA GLY A 69 17.65 10.50 4.72
C GLY A 69 17.21 9.52 5.82
N LEU A 70 16.10 9.80 6.51
CA LEU A 70 15.65 9.01 7.66
C LEU A 70 14.91 7.73 7.24
N ASN A 71 14.63 6.89 8.23
CA ASN A 71 13.75 5.75 8.09
C ASN A 71 12.30 6.17 8.33
N TYR A 72 11.39 5.78 7.44
CA TYR A 72 9.96 5.99 7.62
C TYR A 72 9.17 4.86 6.98
N ALA A 73 8.27 4.26 7.77
CA ALA A 73 7.38 3.21 7.31
C ALA A 73 5.93 3.71 7.40
N PHE A 74 5.13 3.51 6.36
CA PHE A 74 3.76 3.99 6.35
C PHE A 74 2.83 3.21 5.42
N GLU A 75 1.53 3.28 5.69
CA GLU A 75 0.47 2.72 4.86
C GLU A 75 -0.11 3.78 3.92
N THR A 76 -0.36 3.40 2.66
CA THR A 76 -1.03 4.26 1.68
C THR A 76 -1.92 3.43 0.75
N THR A 77 -2.94 4.07 0.19
CA THR A 77 -3.68 3.47 -0.94
C THR A 77 -2.91 3.56 -2.25
N LEU A 78 -1.91 4.45 -2.31
CA LEU A 78 -1.20 4.84 -3.52
C LEU A 78 -2.13 5.33 -4.64
N GLY A 79 -3.36 5.75 -4.32
CA GLY A 79 -4.36 6.15 -5.33
C GLY A 79 -4.34 7.64 -5.70
N GLY A 80 -3.55 8.47 -5.00
CA GLY A 80 -3.38 9.90 -5.28
C GLY A 80 -1.96 10.23 -5.77
N GLN A 81 -1.76 11.45 -6.27
CA GLN A 81 -0.50 11.84 -6.93
C GLN A 81 0.61 12.31 -5.98
N THR A 82 0.28 12.90 -4.82
CA THR A 82 1.28 13.46 -3.91
C THR A 82 2.31 12.43 -3.44
N ILE A 83 1.84 11.33 -2.85
CA ILE A 83 2.72 10.29 -2.28
C ILE A 83 3.57 9.62 -3.37
N ILE A 84 2.99 9.30 -4.53
CA ILE A 84 3.76 8.68 -5.62
C ILE A 84 4.84 9.63 -6.15
N ASN A 85 4.55 10.92 -6.30
CA ASN A 85 5.54 11.90 -6.76
C ASN A 85 6.71 12.03 -5.77
N LEU A 86 6.42 12.08 -4.46
CA LEU A 86 7.44 12.11 -3.42
C LEU A 86 8.30 10.85 -3.43
N LEU A 87 7.68 9.67 -3.54
CA LEU A 87 8.40 8.39 -3.57
C LEU A 87 9.30 8.24 -4.79
N VAL A 88 8.81 8.64 -5.98
CA VAL A 88 9.60 8.59 -7.22
C VAL A 88 10.77 9.56 -7.14
N ALA A 89 10.54 10.81 -6.76
CA ALA A 89 11.61 11.81 -6.61
C ALA A 89 12.66 11.37 -5.58
N GLY A 90 12.21 10.83 -4.44
CA GLY A 90 13.11 10.29 -3.42
C GLY A 90 13.95 9.11 -3.94
N ALA A 91 13.33 8.17 -4.65
CA ALA A 91 14.04 7.03 -5.23
C ALA A 91 15.07 7.46 -6.29
N GLU A 92 14.71 8.40 -7.17
CA GLU A 92 15.61 8.98 -8.18
C GLU A 92 16.76 9.77 -7.54
N ALA A 93 16.54 10.38 -6.38
CA ALA A 93 17.57 11.02 -5.57
C ALA A 93 18.44 10.02 -4.77
N GLY A 94 18.22 8.72 -4.92
CA GLY A 94 19.01 7.65 -4.29
C GLY A 94 18.51 7.18 -2.93
N GLN A 95 17.37 7.69 -2.42
CA GLN A 95 16.78 7.18 -1.20
C GLN A 95 16.27 5.74 -1.41
N PRO A 96 16.64 4.76 -0.55
CA PRO A 96 16.12 3.42 -0.69
C PRO A 96 14.62 3.34 -0.40
N VAL A 97 13.83 2.87 -1.37
CA VAL A 97 12.37 2.68 -1.26
C VAL A 97 12.02 1.20 -1.36
N SER A 98 11.43 0.65 -0.30
CA SER A 98 10.96 -0.74 -0.23
C SER A 98 9.43 -0.77 -0.18
N VAL A 99 8.80 -1.49 -1.10
CA VAL A 99 7.34 -1.51 -1.24
C VAL A 99 6.78 -2.90 -1.02
N PHE A 100 5.74 -2.99 -0.19
CA PHE A 100 4.85 -4.13 -0.07
C PHE A 100 3.50 -3.73 -0.66
N TYR A 101 3.20 -4.21 -1.87
CA TYR A 101 1.94 -3.94 -2.55
C TYR A 101 0.99 -5.12 -2.37
N VAL A 102 -0.24 -4.86 -1.91
CA VAL A 102 -1.30 -5.87 -1.75
C VAL A 102 -2.48 -5.48 -2.64
N GLY A 103 -2.82 -6.35 -3.59
CA GLY A 103 -3.93 -6.17 -4.53
C GLY A 103 -4.99 -7.26 -4.42
N LEU A 104 -6.14 -7.01 -5.05
CA LEU A 104 -7.24 -7.96 -5.23
C LEU A 104 -7.66 -7.98 -6.70
N ASP A 105 -8.34 -9.05 -7.12
CA ASP A 105 -8.71 -9.29 -8.53
C ASP A 105 -9.74 -8.31 -9.09
N SER A 106 -10.50 -7.61 -8.25
CA SER A 106 -11.50 -6.66 -8.71
C SER A 106 -11.80 -5.55 -7.72
N ALA A 107 -12.22 -4.40 -8.25
CA ALA A 107 -12.78 -3.32 -7.44
C ALA A 107 -14.01 -3.76 -6.62
N GLN A 108 -14.81 -4.69 -7.14
CA GLN A 108 -15.97 -5.22 -6.42
C GLN A 108 -15.54 -5.96 -5.16
N LEU A 109 -14.50 -6.79 -5.23
CA LEU A 109 -13.99 -7.49 -4.06
C LEU A 109 -13.44 -6.53 -2.98
N HIS A 110 -12.86 -5.39 -3.39
CA HIS A 110 -12.52 -4.32 -2.45
C HIS A 110 -13.76 -3.72 -1.77
N ILE A 111 -14.82 -3.43 -2.54
CA ILE A 111 -16.09 -2.88 -2.03
C ILE A 111 -16.71 -3.85 -1.03
N ASP A 112 -16.83 -5.14 -1.38
CA ASP A 112 -17.44 -6.16 -0.53
C ASP A 112 -16.67 -6.30 0.80
N ARG A 113 -15.34 -6.28 0.76
CA ARG A 113 -14.50 -6.35 1.96
C ARG A 113 -14.62 -5.09 2.83
N VAL A 114 -14.73 -3.91 2.23
CA VAL A 114 -14.97 -2.66 2.96
C VAL A 114 -16.36 -2.71 3.61
N ALA A 115 -17.40 -3.13 2.89
CA ALA A 115 -18.76 -3.26 3.41
C ALA A 115 -18.81 -4.24 4.60
N ALA A 116 -18.18 -5.42 4.48
CA ALA A 116 -18.09 -6.40 5.56
C ALA A 116 -17.33 -5.85 6.78
N ARG A 117 -16.33 -4.98 6.58
CA ARG A 117 -15.63 -4.31 7.69
C ARG A 117 -16.52 -3.26 8.36
N VAL A 118 -17.29 -2.50 7.58
CA VAL A 118 -18.24 -1.49 8.08
C VAL A 118 -19.32 -2.15 8.94
N SER A 119 -19.84 -3.31 8.53
CA SER A 119 -20.83 -4.04 9.33
C SER A 119 -20.29 -4.51 10.69
N ARG A 120 -18.96 -4.49 10.89
CA ARG A 120 -18.27 -4.78 12.16
C ARG A 120 -17.77 -3.52 12.88
N GLY A 121 -18.28 -2.34 12.54
CA GLY A 121 -17.92 -1.06 13.17
C GLY A 121 -16.72 -0.35 12.53
N GLY A 122 -16.29 -0.76 11.34
CA GLY A 122 -15.26 -0.07 10.58
C GLY A 122 -15.75 1.19 9.86
N HIS A 123 -14.81 1.97 9.32
CA HIS A 123 -15.13 3.17 8.57
C HIS A 123 -15.50 2.87 7.10
N ALA A 124 -16.57 3.52 6.61
CA ALA A 124 -17.08 3.43 5.25
C ALA A 124 -16.23 4.24 4.27
N ILE A 125 -16.03 3.71 3.06
CA ILE A 125 -15.35 4.42 1.97
C ILE A 125 -16.31 4.43 0.78
N PRO A 126 -16.56 5.59 0.13
CA PRO A 126 -17.40 5.66 -1.05
C PRO A 126 -16.93 4.71 -2.17
N GLU A 127 -17.87 4.00 -2.81
CA GLU A 127 -17.54 2.99 -3.82
C GLU A 127 -16.84 3.58 -5.05
N ASP A 128 -17.28 4.75 -5.51
CA ASP A 128 -16.66 5.51 -6.60
C ASP A 128 -15.18 5.79 -6.31
N ARG A 129 -14.86 6.13 -5.06
CA ARG A 129 -13.50 6.33 -4.58
C ARG A 129 -12.70 5.02 -4.58
N ILE A 130 -13.31 3.89 -4.21
CA ILE A 130 -12.65 2.57 -4.28
C ILE A 130 -12.35 2.20 -5.73
N ARG A 131 -13.32 2.36 -6.64
CA ARG A 131 -13.17 2.06 -8.08
C ARG A 131 -12.09 2.94 -8.72
N SER A 132 -12.08 4.23 -8.42
CA SER A 132 -11.03 5.15 -8.87
C SER A 132 -9.65 4.71 -8.36
N ARG A 133 -9.53 4.42 -7.06
CA ARG A 133 -8.28 3.96 -6.44
C ARG A 133 -7.79 2.62 -6.97
N TYR A 134 -8.69 1.70 -7.34
CA TYR A 134 -8.32 0.43 -7.96
C TYR A 134 -7.47 0.64 -9.22
N THR A 135 -7.91 1.53 -10.10
CA THR A 135 -7.15 1.86 -11.31
C THR A 135 -5.91 2.68 -10.99
N THR A 136 -6.04 3.78 -10.24
CA THR A 136 -4.91 4.71 -10.03
C THR A 136 -3.79 4.11 -9.17
N SER A 137 -4.11 3.24 -8.21
CA SER A 137 -3.13 2.55 -7.38
C SER A 137 -2.21 1.65 -8.19
N VAL A 138 -2.77 0.88 -9.15
CA VAL A 138 -1.98 0.01 -10.03
C VAL A 138 -1.10 0.84 -10.97
N LEU A 139 -1.63 1.93 -11.54
CA LEU A 139 -0.85 2.83 -12.39
C LEU A 139 0.33 3.46 -11.63
N ASN A 140 0.06 3.98 -10.43
CA ASN A 140 1.10 4.58 -9.60
C ASN A 140 2.12 3.56 -9.12
N MET A 141 1.69 2.34 -8.78
CA MET A 141 2.62 1.26 -8.44
C MET A 141 3.47 0.84 -9.64
N THR A 142 2.90 0.80 -10.86
CA THR A 142 3.64 0.50 -12.09
C THR A 142 4.77 1.51 -12.28
N ARG A 143 4.48 2.82 -12.11
CA ARG A 143 5.49 3.88 -12.15
C ARG A 143 6.56 3.73 -11.08
N LEU A 144 6.17 3.44 -9.82
CA LEU A 144 7.13 3.29 -8.72
C LEU A 144 8.03 2.04 -8.88
N ALA A 145 7.52 0.98 -9.51
CA ALA A 145 8.27 -0.25 -9.75
C ALA A 145 9.54 -0.02 -10.59
N GLU A 146 9.55 1.03 -11.42
CA GLU A 146 10.69 1.41 -12.26
C GLU A 146 11.88 1.98 -11.47
N CYS A 147 11.68 2.45 -10.23
CA CYS A 147 12.74 3.06 -9.43
C CYS A 147 12.87 2.54 -7.98
N CYS A 148 11.88 1.83 -7.43
CA CYS A 148 11.92 1.45 -6.01
C CYS A 148 12.95 0.35 -5.69
N THR A 149 13.86 0.53 -4.74
CA THR A 149 14.90 -0.46 -4.38
C THR A 149 14.41 -1.90 -4.23
N ARG A 150 13.29 -2.14 -3.53
CA ARG A 150 12.70 -3.47 -3.32
C ARG A 150 11.19 -3.42 -3.51
N LEU A 151 10.62 -4.48 -4.10
CA LEU A 151 9.19 -4.62 -4.32
C LEU A 151 8.73 -6.04 -4.02
N GLN A 152 7.69 -6.18 -3.21
CA GLN A 152 6.93 -7.41 -3.07
C GLN A 152 5.47 -7.15 -3.45
N VAL A 153 4.92 -7.98 -4.33
CA VAL A 153 3.52 -7.89 -4.75
C VAL A 153 2.79 -9.13 -4.26
N TRP A 154 1.66 -8.92 -3.59
CA TRP A 154 0.84 -9.95 -2.99
C TRP A 154 -0.59 -9.85 -3.53
N ASP A 155 -1.11 -11.00 -3.95
CA ASP A 155 -2.53 -11.18 -4.24
C ASP A 155 -3.22 -11.72 -3.00
N ASN A 156 -4.22 -10.98 -2.51
CA ASN A 156 -5.01 -11.38 -1.36
C ASN A 156 -6.47 -11.68 -1.74
N SER A 157 -6.74 -12.11 -2.97
CA SER A 157 -8.10 -12.34 -3.49
C SER A 157 -8.76 -13.60 -2.93
N THR A 158 -7.97 -14.60 -2.51
CA THR A 158 -8.50 -15.84 -1.91
C THR A 158 -9.40 -15.50 -0.71
N PRO A 159 -10.58 -16.15 -0.59
CA PRO A 159 -11.40 -16.04 0.61
C PRO A 159 -10.62 -16.39 1.88
N LEU A 160 -11.10 -15.88 3.02
CA LEU A 160 -10.56 -16.26 4.32
C LEU A 160 -10.76 -17.76 4.54
N ASP A 161 -9.83 -18.39 5.24
CA ASP A 161 -9.97 -19.79 5.62
C ASP A 161 -11.04 -20.01 6.70
N ALA A 162 -11.24 -21.26 7.10
CA ALA A 162 -12.22 -21.63 8.13
C ALA A 162 -11.98 -20.94 9.49
N HIS A 163 -10.78 -20.41 9.73
CA HIS A 163 -10.41 -19.68 10.94
C HIS A 163 -10.43 -18.15 10.74
N GLY A 164 -10.86 -17.68 9.58
CA GLY A 164 -10.91 -16.26 9.25
C GLY A 164 -9.55 -15.66 8.88
N HIS A 165 -8.54 -16.47 8.58
CA HIS A 165 -7.22 -15.98 8.19
C HIS A 165 -7.12 -15.75 6.68
N ALA A 166 -6.46 -14.66 6.30
CA ALA A 166 -6.12 -14.38 4.92
C ALA A 166 -4.96 -15.27 4.46
N GLN A 167 -5.03 -15.76 3.22
CA GLN A 167 -3.97 -16.56 2.60
C GLN A 167 -3.42 -15.84 1.35
N PRO A 168 -2.66 -14.74 1.55
CA PRO A 168 -2.12 -13.96 0.45
C PRO A 168 -1.04 -14.75 -0.29
N LYS A 169 -1.10 -14.74 -1.62
CA LYS A 169 -0.13 -15.37 -2.51
C LYS A 169 0.87 -14.31 -2.97
N ARG A 170 2.16 -14.54 -2.74
CA ARG A 170 3.21 -13.66 -3.29
C ARG A 170 3.29 -13.89 -4.80
N LEU A 171 3.13 -12.83 -5.58
CA LEU A 171 3.22 -12.87 -7.05
C LEU A 171 4.64 -12.58 -7.53
N LEU A 172 5.24 -11.55 -6.94
CA LEU A 172 6.51 -10.96 -7.35
C LEU A 172 7.32 -10.58 -6.12
N SER A 173 8.63 -10.79 -6.20
CA SER A 173 9.60 -10.21 -5.26
C SER A 173 10.83 -9.73 -6.04
N THR A 174 11.30 -8.53 -5.75
CA THR A 174 12.59 -8.01 -6.24
C THR A 174 13.56 -7.83 -5.08
N GLN A 175 14.78 -8.34 -5.22
CA GLN A 175 15.89 -8.14 -4.28
C GLN A 175 17.20 -7.93 -5.05
N GLU A 176 17.90 -6.83 -4.76
CA GLU A 176 19.32 -6.61 -5.11
C GLU A 176 19.72 -7.14 -6.50
N ALA A 177 19.07 -6.57 -7.53
CA ALA A 177 19.23 -6.90 -8.97
C ALA A 177 18.64 -8.23 -9.46
N SER A 178 17.90 -8.97 -8.62
CA SER A 178 17.17 -10.18 -9.02
C SER A 178 15.66 -10.00 -8.94
N VAL A 179 14.95 -10.53 -9.93
CA VAL A 179 13.49 -10.72 -9.90
C VAL A 179 13.19 -12.17 -9.63
N GLN A 180 12.53 -12.44 -8.51
CA GLN A 180 11.95 -13.73 -8.22
C GLN A 180 10.46 -13.66 -8.51
N PHE A 181 10.06 -14.25 -9.64
CA PHE A 181 8.66 -14.59 -9.88
C PHE A 181 8.32 -15.80 -9.04
N VAL A 182 7.38 -15.63 -8.13
CA VAL A 182 6.96 -16.70 -7.22
C VAL A 182 5.83 -17.52 -7.85
N LEU A 183 5.27 -17.05 -8.98
CA LEU A 183 4.31 -17.79 -9.81
C LEU A 183 4.84 -17.91 -11.24
N GLN A 184 5.05 -19.15 -11.70
CA GLN A 184 5.38 -19.44 -13.09
C GLN A 184 4.14 -19.35 -14.00
N HIS A 185 2.91 -19.58 -13.51
CA HIS A 185 1.65 -19.55 -14.27
C HIS A 185 0.54 -18.80 -13.48
N GLY A 186 -0.33 -18.04 -14.17
CA GLY A 186 -1.57 -17.51 -13.59
C GLY A 186 -1.49 -16.14 -12.88
N MET A 187 -0.61 -15.23 -13.29
CA MET A 187 -0.58 -13.86 -12.73
C MET A 187 -1.88 -13.10 -13.05
N PRO A 188 -2.54 -12.50 -12.04
CA PRO A 188 -3.72 -11.67 -12.25
C PRO A 188 -3.47 -10.48 -13.19
N GLU A 189 -4.47 -10.11 -14.01
CA GLU A 189 -4.35 -9.00 -14.97
C GLU A 189 -3.88 -7.69 -14.33
N TRP A 190 -4.39 -7.36 -13.14
CA TRP A 190 -4.04 -6.13 -12.44
C TRP A 190 -2.55 -6.06 -12.06
N ALA A 191 -1.89 -7.22 -11.88
CA ALA A 191 -0.50 -7.30 -11.46
C ALA A 191 0.49 -7.29 -12.64
N LYS A 192 0.03 -7.62 -13.86
CA LYS A 192 0.89 -7.73 -15.04
C LYS A 192 1.65 -6.43 -15.35
N PRO A 193 1.04 -5.23 -15.35
CA PRO A 193 1.79 -3.99 -15.62
C PRO A 193 2.92 -3.75 -14.63
N ILE A 194 2.68 -4.04 -13.34
CA ILE A 194 3.68 -3.91 -12.26
C ILE A 194 4.84 -4.88 -12.49
N ALA A 195 4.53 -6.13 -12.87
CA ALA A 195 5.53 -7.14 -13.20
C ALA A 195 6.36 -6.75 -14.43
N THR A 196 5.72 -6.25 -15.49
CA THR A 196 6.39 -5.76 -16.70
C THR A 196 7.35 -4.61 -16.38
N ALA A 197 6.91 -3.60 -15.61
CA ALA A 197 7.77 -2.49 -15.21
C ALA A 197 8.98 -2.96 -14.38
N SER A 198 8.75 -3.92 -13.48
CA SER A 198 9.82 -4.51 -12.65
C SER A 198 10.87 -5.25 -13.48
N LEU A 199 10.44 -5.96 -14.54
CA LEU A 199 11.35 -6.63 -15.48
C LEU A 199 12.19 -5.64 -16.29
N LEU A 200 11.53 -4.63 -16.86
CA LEU A 200 12.19 -3.63 -17.71
C LEU A 200 13.26 -2.87 -16.94
N ARG A 201 13.01 -2.52 -15.68
CA ARG A 201 14.01 -1.89 -14.83
C ARG A 201 15.25 -2.76 -14.67
N MET A 202 15.09 -4.06 -14.47
CA MET A 202 16.21 -4.98 -14.20
C MET A 202 17.04 -5.27 -15.45
N GLN A 203 16.50 -5.01 -16.64
CA GLN A 203 17.26 -5.02 -17.89
C GLN A 203 18.08 -3.73 -18.11
N ARG A 204 17.79 -2.65 -17.38
CA ARG A 204 18.44 -1.34 -17.51
C ARG A 204 19.57 -1.11 -16.49
N GLY A 205 19.64 -1.93 -15.44
CA GLY A 205 20.69 -1.90 -14.41
C GLY A 205 21.72 -2.99 -14.63
#